data_AF-A0A4S4CBM4-F1
#
_entry.id   AF-A0A4S4CBM4-F1
#
_cell.length_a   1.000
_cell.length_b   1.000
_cell.length_c   1.000
_cell.angle_alpha   90.00
_cell.angle_beta   90.00
_cell.angle_gamma   90.00
#
_symmetry.space_group_name_H-M   'P 1'
#
loop_
_entity.id
_entity.type
_entity.pdbx_description
1 polymer ?
#
loop_
_entity_poly.entity_id
_entity_poly.type
_entity_poly.pdbx_seq_one_letter_code
_entity_poly.pdbx_strand_id
1 'polypeptide(L)'
;MRTRFLLLAGVLAACAYTPPQPPFADGEVFVIRGTTATGEAISQTFTLRGEASQYDGRWQYAADGRVAGTAALLTDLTQELVALVDASEALGARPDARVVACVVAPAGPGWRSADGLLVQGPPDAMLTLADRVDWSAGLAGVRAVAGDSGTCTLTRG
;
A
#
# COMPACT_ATOMS: atom_id res chain seq x y z
N MET A 1 66.84 -17.05 10.06
CA MET A 1 65.84 -18.13 10.19
C MET A 1 64.56 -17.51 10.72
N ARG A 2 63.40 -17.81 10.09
CA ARG A 2 62.05 -17.96 10.71
C ARG A 2 61.46 -16.71 11.42
N THR A 3 60.24 -16.22 11.17
CA THR A 3 59.02 -16.80 10.60
C THR A 3 58.06 -15.65 10.24
N ARG A 4 57.36 -15.80 9.11
CA ARG A 4 56.19 -15.01 8.71
C ARG A 4 55.06 -15.17 9.73
N PHE A 5 54.45 -14.07 10.18
CA PHE A 5 53.06 -14.10 10.67
C PHE A 5 52.24 -13.08 9.89
N LEU A 6 51.65 -13.57 8.81
CA LEU A 6 50.50 -12.98 8.14
C LEU A 6 49.33 -12.99 9.13
N LEU A 7 49.06 -11.84 9.75
CA LEU A 7 47.75 -11.60 10.36
C LEU A 7 46.85 -11.06 9.25
N LEU A 8 46.25 -11.97 8.48
CA LEU A 8 44.96 -11.69 7.83
C LEU A 8 43.95 -11.44 8.96
N ALA A 9 43.81 -10.17 9.34
CA ALA A 9 42.63 -9.72 10.06
C ALA A 9 41.46 -9.79 9.06
N GLY A 10 40.81 -10.96 9.04
CA GLY A 10 39.59 -11.18 8.29
C GLY A 10 38.55 -10.17 8.74
N VAL A 11 38.27 -9.20 7.87
CA VAL A 11 37.11 -8.32 7.98
C VAL A 11 35.88 -9.20 7.74
N LEU A 12 35.41 -9.86 8.79
CA LEU A 12 34.05 -10.35 8.88
C LEU A 12 33.16 -9.11 8.96
N ALA A 13 32.83 -8.54 7.80
CA ALA A 13 31.70 -7.66 7.66
C ALA A 13 30.46 -8.49 8.01
N ALA A 14 30.09 -8.51 9.29
CA ALA A 14 28.79 -8.95 9.72
C ALA A 14 27.79 -8.04 9.02
N CYS A 15 27.11 -8.55 7.99
CA CYS A 15 25.94 -7.88 7.44
C CYS A 15 24.93 -7.77 8.59
N ALA A 16 24.90 -6.61 9.24
CA ALA A 16 23.96 -6.33 10.31
C ALA A 16 22.56 -6.36 9.68
N TYR A 17 21.84 -7.45 9.90
CA TYR A 17 20.45 -7.56 9.50
C TYR A 17 19.65 -6.53 10.31
N THR A 18 19.25 -5.45 9.64
CA THR A 18 18.32 -4.47 10.22
C THR A 18 16.93 -4.88 9.75
N PRO A 19 16.04 -5.29 10.66
CA PRO A 19 14.69 -5.65 10.27
C PRO A 19 14.01 -4.43 9.62
N PRO A 20 13.19 -4.64 8.57
CA PRO A 20 12.50 -3.56 7.90
C PRO A 20 11.66 -2.78 8.93
N GLN A 21 11.74 -1.46 8.85
CA GLN A 21 10.93 -0.57 9.68
C GLN A 21 9.63 -0.22 8.95
N PRO A 22 8.53 0.02 9.67
CA PRO A 22 7.29 0.49 9.05
C PRO A 22 7.52 1.85 8.39
N PRO A 23 7.16 2.02 7.10
CA PRO A 23 7.43 3.25 6.36
C PRO A 23 6.60 4.48 6.73
N PHE A 24 5.48 4.28 7.43
CA PHE A 24 4.54 5.35 7.78
C PHE A 24 4.29 5.38 9.29
N ALA A 25 4.01 6.57 9.81
CA ALA A 25 3.75 6.78 11.23
C ALA A 25 2.25 6.70 11.56
N ASP A 26 1.94 6.44 12.83
CA ASP A 26 0.59 6.65 13.36
C ASP A 26 0.17 8.12 13.22
N GLY A 27 -1.11 8.36 12.91
CA GLY A 27 -1.67 9.70 12.68
C GLY A 27 -1.28 10.33 11.35
N GLU A 28 -0.49 9.65 10.51
CA GLU A 28 -0.10 10.16 9.20
C GLU A 28 -1.32 10.27 8.26
N VAL A 29 -1.38 11.36 7.49
CA VAL A 29 -2.54 11.70 6.66
C VAL A 29 -2.27 11.41 5.19
N PHE A 30 -3.26 10.81 4.53
CA PHE A 30 -3.26 10.56 3.09
C PHE A 30 -4.52 11.12 2.46
N VAL A 31 -4.41 11.61 1.23
CA VAL A 31 -5.55 12.15 0.46
C VAL A 31 -5.61 11.45 -0.89
N ILE A 32 -6.78 10.90 -1.21
CA ILE A 32 -7.09 10.41 -2.55
C ILE A 32 -7.87 11.49 -3.30
N ARG A 33 -7.49 11.73 -4.54
CA ARG A 33 -8.33 12.41 -5.55
C ARG A 33 -8.35 11.58 -6.82
N GLY A 34 -9.52 11.35 -7.40
CA GLY A 34 -9.60 10.52 -8.59
C GLY A 34 -10.94 10.58 -9.28
N THR A 35 -11.04 9.85 -10.38
CA THR A 35 -12.25 9.68 -11.18
C THR A 35 -12.45 8.19 -11.45
N THR A 36 -13.61 7.64 -11.15
CA THR A 36 -13.93 6.23 -11.41
C THR A 36 -14.02 5.95 -12.90
N ALA A 37 -14.04 4.68 -13.30
CA ALA A 37 -14.23 4.27 -14.70
C ALA A 37 -15.55 4.80 -15.31
N THR A 38 -16.57 5.04 -14.47
CA THR A 38 -17.87 5.60 -14.89
C THR A 38 -17.91 7.13 -14.86
N GLY A 39 -16.81 7.81 -14.54
CA GLY A 39 -16.70 9.27 -14.54
C GLY A 39 -17.07 9.96 -13.23
N GLU A 40 -17.28 9.21 -12.14
CA GLU A 40 -17.58 9.80 -10.82
C GLU A 40 -16.31 10.33 -10.16
N ALA A 41 -16.35 11.58 -9.68
CA ALA A 41 -15.22 12.17 -8.95
C ALA A 41 -15.20 11.72 -7.49
N ILE A 42 -14.05 11.24 -7.02
CA ILE A 42 -13.80 10.84 -5.63
C ILE A 42 -12.75 11.77 -5.01
N SER A 43 -13.02 12.28 -3.81
CA SER A 43 -12.03 12.92 -2.96
C SER A 43 -12.23 12.50 -1.51
N GLN A 44 -11.21 11.91 -0.92
CA GLN A 44 -11.27 11.35 0.43
C GLN A 44 -9.95 11.58 1.17
N THR A 45 -10.05 11.77 2.48
CA THR A 45 -8.91 11.93 3.39
C THR A 45 -8.87 10.75 4.34
N PHE A 46 -7.67 10.28 4.63
CA PHE A 46 -7.41 9.13 5.46
C PHE A 46 -6.37 9.46 6.51
N THR A 47 -6.55 8.93 7.71
CA THR A 47 -5.58 9.07 8.81
C THR A 47 -5.20 7.68 9.29
N LEU A 48 -3.91 7.35 9.26
CA LEU A 48 -3.42 6.08 9.76
C LEU A 48 -3.61 5.96 11.27
N ARG A 49 -3.87 4.74 11.73
CA ARG A 49 -4.11 4.44 13.14
C ARG A 49 -3.33 3.22 13.62
N GLY A 50 -2.74 3.39 14.80
CA GLY A 50 -2.02 2.33 15.49
C GLY A 50 -0.72 1.95 14.79
N GLU A 51 -0.12 0.87 15.29
CA GLU A 51 1.12 0.36 14.72
C GLU A 51 0.85 -0.45 13.45
N ALA A 52 1.78 -0.35 12.50
CA ALA A 52 1.77 -1.20 11.33
C ALA A 52 1.90 -2.66 11.74
N SER A 53 1.12 -3.53 11.10
CA SER A 53 1.33 -4.98 11.18
C SER A 53 2.01 -5.48 9.92
N GLN A 54 2.86 -6.48 10.05
CA GLN A 54 3.47 -7.14 8.90
C GLN A 54 2.77 -8.47 8.65
N TYR A 55 2.33 -8.69 7.42
CA TYR A 55 1.74 -9.95 6.99
C TYR A 55 2.12 -10.21 5.54
N ASP A 56 2.68 -11.41 5.29
CA ASP A 56 2.98 -11.89 3.94
C ASP A 56 3.79 -10.86 3.11
N GLY A 57 4.93 -10.43 3.66
CA GLY A 57 5.85 -9.49 2.99
C GLY A 57 5.29 -8.07 2.80
N ARG A 58 4.20 -7.71 3.49
CA ARG A 58 3.54 -6.40 3.35
C ARG A 58 3.31 -5.76 4.71
N TRP A 59 3.36 -4.44 4.73
CA TRP A 59 2.87 -3.62 5.81
C TRP A 59 1.38 -3.35 5.63
N GLN A 60 0.63 -3.47 6.72
CA GLN A 60 -0.78 -3.14 6.80
C GLN A 60 -1.02 -2.16 7.94
N TYR A 61 -1.74 -1.10 7.64
CA TYR A 61 -2.12 -0.04 8.57
C TYR A 61 -3.64 0.04 8.61
N ALA A 62 -4.21 0.07 9.81
CA ALA A 62 -5.57 0.54 9.96
C ALA A 62 -5.64 2.04 9.66
N ALA A 63 -6.75 2.50 9.12
CA ALA A 63 -6.96 3.91 8.84
C ALA A 63 -8.42 4.32 9.10
N ASP A 64 -8.59 5.60 9.39
CA ASP A 64 -9.88 6.28 9.32
C ASP A 64 -10.07 6.82 7.91
N GLY A 65 -11.19 6.49 7.27
CA GLY A 65 -11.59 7.06 5.99
C GLY A 65 -12.87 7.87 6.14
N ARG A 66 -13.86 7.64 5.28
CA ARG A 66 -15.20 8.23 5.43
C ARG A 66 -15.86 7.86 6.75
N VAL A 67 -15.60 6.64 7.22
CA VAL A 67 -16.04 6.13 8.51
C VAL A 67 -14.79 5.69 9.28
N ALA A 68 -14.80 5.92 10.59
CA ALA A 68 -13.67 5.57 11.43
C ALA A 68 -13.47 4.05 11.47
N GLY A 69 -12.24 3.59 11.27
CA GLY A 69 -11.84 2.18 11.34
C GLY A 69 -12.30 1.29 10.18
N THR A 70 -12.72 1.89 9.08
CA THR A 70 -13.19 1.14 7.91
C THR A 70 -12.22 1.18 6.74
N ALA A 71 -11.07 1.83 6.90
CA ALA A 71 -10.07 1.95 5.85
C ALA A 71 -8.76 1.27 6.25
N ALA A 72 -7.93 0.97 5.26
CA ALA A 72 -6.61 0.41 5.45
C ALA A 72 -5.64 0.94 4.39
N LEU A 73 -4.36 1.07 4.77
CA LEU A 73 -3.25 1.24 3.84
C LEU A 73 -2.43 -0.04 3.81
N LEU A 74 -2.10 -0.49 2.61
CA LEU A 74 -1.30 -1.68 2.33
C LEU A 74 -0.09 -1.24 1.50
N THR A 75 1.09 -1.73 1.83
CA THR A 75 2.28 -1.54 1.00
C THR A 75 3.26 -2.70 1.14
N ASP A 76 3.99 -2.98 0.08
CA ASP A 76 5.14 -3.88 0.12
C ASP A 76 6.30 -3.28 0.95
N LEU A 77 7.32 -4.09 1.26
CA LEU A 77 8.46 -3.61 2.08
C LEU A 77 9.27 -2.52 1.39
N THR A 78 9.21 -2.44 0.06
CA THR A 78 9.96 -1.51 -0.78
C THR A 78 9.16 -0.26 -1.16
N GLN A 79 7.86 -0.19 -0.81
CA GLN A 79 6.94 0.87 -1.23
C GLN A 79 6.85 1.04 -2.76
N GLU A 80 7.04 -0.03 -3.52
CA GLU A 80 6.83 -0.01 -4.97
C GLU A 80 5.34 -0.02 -5.32
N LEU A 81 4.50 -0.49 -4.40
CA LEU A 81 3.04 -0.45 -4.52
C LEU A 81 2.42 -0.03 -3.19
N VAL A 82 1.58 1.00 -3.24
CA VAL A 82 0.79 1.46 -2.10
C VAL A 82 -0.67 1.40 -2.51
N ALA A 83 -1.48 0.70 -1.73
CA ALA A 83 -2.92 0.66 -1.90
C ALA A 83 -3.58 1.24 -0.66
N LEU A 84 -4.52 2.17 -0.87
CA LEU A 84 -5.37 2.67 0.18
C LEU A 84 -6.81 2.28 -0.14
N VAL A 85 -7.44 1.59 0.80
CA VAL A 85 -8.74 0.91 0.65
C VAL A 85 -9.73 1.46 1.66
N ASP A 86 -10.94 1.79 1.21
CA ASP A 86 -12.08 2.17 2.04
C ASP A 86 -13.21 1.15 1.88
N ALA A 87 -13.56 0.48 2.97
CA ALA A 87 -14.65 -0.50 3.06
C ALA A 87 -15.86 0.00 3.87
N SER A 88 -15.97 1.32 4.10
CA SER A 88 -17.05 1.94 4.88
C SER A 88 -18.46 1.51 4.45
N GLU A 89 -18.73 1.41 3.15
CA GLU A 89 -20.05 0.99 2.66
C GLU A 89 -20.29 -0.50 2.87
N ALA A 90 -19.26 -1.32 2.67
CA ALA A 90 -19.32 -2.77 2.84
C ALA A 90 -19.68 -3.14 4.28
N LEU A 91 -19.08 -2.45 5.25
CA LEU A 91 -19.37 -2.64 6.68
C LEU A 91 -20.73 -2.08 7.10
N GLY A 92 -21.33 -1.19 6.31
CA GLY A 92 -22.69 -0.70 6.51
C GLY A 92 -23.79 -1.66 6.08
N ALA A 93 -23.45 -2.87 5.61
CA ALA A 93 -24.38 -3.94 5.21
C ALA A 93 -25.42 -3.53 4.14
N ARG A 94 -25.06 -2.62 3.23
CA ARG A 94 -25.90 -2.24 2.10
C ARG A 94 -25.77 -3.26 0.95
N PRO A 95 -26.86 -3.64 0.27
CA PRO A 95 -26.83 -4.63 -0.81
C PRO A 95 -26.04 -4.15 -2.04
N ASP A 96 -25.90 -2.84 -2.22
CA ASP A 96 -25.14 -2.18 -3.28
C ASP A 96 -23.77 -1.68 -2.83
N ALA A 97 -23.32 -2.08 -1.63
CA ALA A 97 -22.07 -1.61 -1.05
C ALA A 97 -20.88 -1.80 -1.98
N ARG A 98 -20.00 -0.79 -1.98
CA ARG A 98 -18.75 -0.80 -2.72
C ARG A 98 -17.56 -0.65 -1.79
N VAL A 99 -16.48 -1.34 -2.13
CA VAL A 99 -15.14 -1.07 -1.63
C VAL A 99 -14.43 -0.24 -2.68
N VAL A 100 -13.77 0.83 -2.25
CA VAL A 100 -12.99 1.72 -3.12
C VAL A 100 -11.53 1.55 -2.76
N ALA A 101 -10.66 1.40 -3.76
CA ALA A 101 -9.23 1.35 -3.58
C ALA A 101 -8.52 2.29 -4.56
N CYS A 102 -7.60 3.11 -4.07
CA CYS A 102 -6.61 3.78 -4.90
C CYS A 102 -5.29 3.04 -4.75
N VAL A 103 -4.78 2.49 -5.84
CA VAL A 103 -3.50 1.79 -5.89
C VAL A 103 -2.53 2.62 -6.71
N VAL A 104 -1.34 2.89 -6.18
CA VAL A 104 -0.32 3.73 -6.80
C VAL A 104 1.04 3.03 -6.74
N ALA A 105 1.92 3.34 -7.70
CA ALA A 105 3.33 2.94 -7.64
C ALA A 105 4.19 4.19 -7.43
N PRO A 106 4.50 4.54 -6.17
CA PRO A 106 5.36 5.67 -5.89
C PRO A 106 6.80 5.41 -6.35
N ALA A 107 7.54 6.46 -6.70
CA ALA A 107 8.94 6.37 -7.15
C ALA A 107 9.94 6.12 -6.00
N GLY A 108 9.58 5.25 -5.06
CA GLY A 108 10.37 4.88 -3.88
C GLY A 108 10.06 5.68 -2.60
N PRO A 109 10.81 5.43 -1.51
CA PRO A 109 10.56 6.02 -0.20
C PRO A 109 10.59 7.54 -0.18
N GLY A 110 9.77 8.16 0.68
CA GLY A 110 9.72 9.61 0.85
C GLY A 110 8.93 10.35 -0.23
N TRP A 111 8.20 9.63 -1.09
CA TRP A 111 7.28 10.20 -2.05
C TRP A 111 6.21 11.07 -1.37
N ARG A 112 5.80 12.14 -2.06
CA ARG A 112 4.73 13.03 -1.61
C ARG A 112 3.41 12.76 -2.32
N SER A 113 3.47 12.41 -3.60
CA SER A 113 2.28 12.10 -4.39
C SER A 113 2.62 11.07 -5.45
N ALA A 114 1.66 10.22 -5.80
CA ALA A 114 1.78 9.26 -6.88
C ALA A 114 0.42 9.08 -7.57
N ASP A 115 0.45 8.93 -8.89
CA ASP A 115 -0.72 8.61 -9.69
C ASP A 115 -0.87 7.09 -9.82
N GLY A 116 -2.10 6.65 -10.04
CA GLY A 116 -2.42 5.24 -10.15
C GLY A 116 -3.86 4.96 -10.53
N LEU A 117 -4.34 3.81 -10.09
CA LEU A 117 -5.60 3.22 -10.50
C LEU A 117 -6.62 3.32 -9.38
N LEU A 118 -7.79 3.85 -9.72
CA LEU A 118 -8.95 3.83 -8.85
C LEU A 118 -9.81 2.62 -9.21
N VAL A 119 -9.89 1.66 -8.30
CA VAL A 119 -10.68 0.45 -8.46
C VAL A 119 -11.86 0.53 -7.50
N GLN A 120 -13.06 0.20 -7.98
CA GLN A 120 -14.21 0.02 -7.10
C GLN A 120 -14.98 -1.22 -7.51
N GLY A 121 -15.57 -1.88 -6.52
CA GLY A 121 -16.38 -3.07 -6.78
C GLY A 121 -17.10 -3.54 -5.53
N PRO A 122 -17.96 -4.56 -5.66
CA PRO A 122 -18.52 -5.23 -4.51
C PRO A 122 -17.40 -5.94 -3.71
N PRO A 123 -17.60 -6.21 -2.40
CA PRO A 123 -16.54 -6.73 -1.53
C PRO A 123 -15.90 -8.03 -2.00
N ASP A 124 -16.70 -8.96 -2.53
CA ASP A 124 -16.27 -10.27 -3.05
C ASP A 124 -15.37 -10.13 -4.29
N ALA A 125 -15.70 -9.21 -5.19
CA ALA A 125 -14.87 -8.91 -6.35
C ALA A 125 -13.54 -8.27 -5.94
N MET A 126 -13.55 -7.40 -4.92
CA MET A 126 -12.34 -6.74 -4.42
C MET A 126 -11.41 -7.70 -3.66
N LEU A 127 -11.97 -8.68 -2.93
CA LEU A 127 -11.19 -9.77 -2.35
C LEU A 127 -10.57 -10.65 -3.45
N THR A 128 -11.35 -11.04 -4.45
CA THR A 128 -10.85 -11.80 -5.61
C THR A 128 -9.75 -11.06 -6.35
N LEU A 129 -9.86 -9.73 -6.46
CA LEU A 129 -8.82 -8.88 -7.02
C LEU A 129 -7.56 -8.93 -6.15
N ALA A 130 -7.67 -8.71 -4.85
CA ALA A 130 -6.53 -8.72 -3.93
C ALA A 130 -5.74 -10.05 -3.96
N ASP A 131 -6.44 -11.17 -4.15
CA ASP A 131 -5.83 -12.51 -4.27
C ASP A 131 -5.12 -12.74 -5.61
N ARG A 132 -5.51 -12.02 -6.66
CA ARG A 132 -4.96 -12.17 -8.02
C ARG A 132 -3.89 -11.16 -8.37
N VAL A 133 -3.80 -10.04 -7.65
CA VAL A 133 -2.79 -9.01 -7.90
C VAL A 133 -1.40 -9.60 -7.66
N ASP A 134 -0.59 -9.61 -8.71
CA ASP A 134 0.85 -9.75 -8.56
C ASP A 134 1.43 -8.42 -8.08
N TRP A 135 1.64 -8.30 -6.77
CA TRP A 135 2.19 -7.10 -6.13
C TRP A 135 3.61 -6.80 -6.61
N SER A 136 4.37 -7.81 -7.05
CA SER A 136 5.74 -7.64 -7.56
C SER A 136 5.77 -7.05 -8.98
N ALA A 137 4.68 -7.16 -9.73
CA ALA A 137 4.51 -6.51 -11.02
C ALA A 137 4.01 -5.05 -10.91
N GLY A 138 3.90 -4.52 -9.69
CA GLY A 138 3.46 -3.15 -9.41
C GLY A 138 2.10 -2.81 -10.02
N LEU A 139 1.94 -1.57 -10.51
CA LEU A 139 0.68 -1.13 -11.13
C LEU A 139 0.28 -1.92 -12.38
N ALA A 140 1.24 -2.52 -13.10
CA ALA A 140 0.94 -3.34 -14.26
C ALA A 140 0.23 -4.65 -13.85
N GLY A 141 0.65 -5.27 -12.75
CA GLY A 141 -0.01 -6.44 -12.17
C GLY A 141 -1.45 -6.14 -11.75
N VAL A 142 -1.68 -4.98 -11.13
CA VAL A 142 -3.03 -4.52 -10.77
C VAL A 142 -3.88 -4.31 -12.03
N ARG A 143 -3.37 -3.59 -13.03
CA ARG A 143 -4.10 -3.32 -14.27
C ARG A 143 -4.49 -4.60 -15.02
N ALA A 144 -3.67 -5.64 -14.95
CA ALA A 144 -3.96 -6.92 -15.61
C ALA A 144 -5.21 -7.63 -15.04
N VAL A 145 -5.58 -7.35 -13.79
CA VAL A 145 -6.69 -8.04 -13.10
C VAL A 145 -7.83 -7.10 -12.69
N ALA A 146 -7.61 -5.79 -12.64
CA ALA A 146 -8.59 -4.80 -12.17
C ALA A 146 -9.77 -4.55 -13.12
N GLY A 147 -9.67 -5.00 -14.38
CA GLY A 147 -10.70 -4.69 -15.38
C GLY A 147 -10.84 -3.18 -15.59
N ASP A 148 -12.08 -2.69 -15.62
CA ASP A 148 -12.39 -1.27 -15.74
C ASP A 148 -11.96 -0.51 -14.47
N SER A 149 -10.90 0.28 -14.61
CA SER A 149 -10.36 1.11 -13.54
C SER A 149 -10.39 2.58 -13.93
N GLY A 150 -10.67 3.41 -12.94
CA GLY A 150 -10.50 4.85 -13.04
C GLY A 150 -9.07 5.29 -12.77
N THR A 151 -8.87 6.59 -12.63
CA THR A 151 -7.58 7.18 -12.24
C THR A 151 -7.66 7.74 -10.84
N CYS A 152 -6.56 7.69 -10.10
CA CYS A 152 -6.42 8.41 -8.84
C CYS A 152 -5.01 8.95 -8.66
N THR A 153 -4.91 9.96 -7.81
CA THR A 153 -3.69 10.48 -7.21
C THR A 153 -3.81 10.27 -5.71
N LEU A 154 -2.82 9.60 -5.13
CA LEU A 154 -2.64 9.50 -3.68
C LEU A 154 -1.59 10.51 -3.26
N THR A 155 -1.88 11.33 -2.26
CA THR A 155 -0.98 12.34 -1.70
C THR A 155 -0.75 12.08 -0.22
N ARG A 156 0.51 12.07 0.20
CA ARG A 156 0.98 12.01 1.59
C ARG A 156 1.05 13.44 2.16
N GLY A 157 0.42 13.63 3.33
CA GLY A 157 0.29 14.90 4.05
C GLY A 157 1.53 15.33 4.79
#